data_AF-A0A849QZM5-F1
#
_entry.id   AF-A0A849QZM5-F1
#
_cell.length_a   1.000
_cell.length_b   1.000
_cell.length_c   1.000
_cell.angle_alpha   90.00
_cell.angle_beta   90.00
_cell.angle_gamma   90.00
#
_symmetry.space_group_name_H-M   'P 1'
#
loop_
_entity.id
_entity.type
_entity.pdbx_description
1 polymer ?
#
loop_
_entity_poly.entity_id
_entity_poly.type
_entity_poly.pdbx_seq_one_letter_code
_entity_poly.pdbx_strand_id
1 'polypeptide(L)'
;MEEAKTIKISPKIYAELNAFTGLLSERLKRRVSIDDALEDLLSLAHGKKPSDFAGAWIMSDEEEKEIKESLKELWGTWKMD
;
A
#
# COMPACT_ATOMS: atom_id res chain seq x y z
N MET A 1 23.90 18.53 5.14
CA MET A 1 22.54 18.87 5.56
C MET A 1 21.86 19.45 4.34
N GLU A 2 20.88 18.76 3.76
CA GLU A 2 20.08 19.35 2.67
C GLU A 2 19.39 20.61 3.21
N GLU A 3 19.44 21.70 2.46
CA GLU A 3 18.77 22.94 2.83
C GLU A 3 17.26 22.71 2.84
N ALA A 4 16.62 22.97 3.98
CA ALA A 4 15.17 22.85 4.12
C ALA A 4 14.47 23.89 3.23
N LYS A 5 13.87 23.44 2.13
CA LYS A 5 12.99 24.27 1.31
C LYS A 5 11.72 24.60 2.08
N THR A 6 11.43 25.89 2.23
CA THR A 6 10.19 26.34 2.87
C THR A 6 9.02 26.10 1.92
N ILE A 7 8.05 25.30 2.36
CA ILE A 7 6.80 25.04 1.65
C ILE A 7 5.73 25.97 2.22
N LYS A 8 5.08 26.76 1.35
CA LYS A 8 3.93 27.60 1.75
C LYS A 8 2.66 26.76 1.68
N ILE A 9 1.90 26.74 2.77
CA ILE A 9 0.64 26.01 2.88
C ILE A 9 -0.48 27.05 3.02
N SER A 10 -1.56 26.89 2.25
CA SER A 10 -2.73 27.77 2.41
C SER A 10 -3.47 27.45 3.72
N PRO A 11 -4.15 28.43 4.34
CA PRO A 11 -4.88 28.19 5.60
C PRO A 11 -5.90 27.06 5.50
N LYS A 12 -6.54 26.91 4.33
CA LYS A 12 -7.49 25.82 4.05
C LYS A 12 -6.81 24.45 4.14
N ILE A 13 -5.68 24.28 3.44
CA ILE A 13 -4.93 23.00 3.44
C ILE A 13 -4.38 22.71 4.83
N TYR A 14 -3.92 23.72 5.57
CA TYR A 14 -3.46 23.56 6.94
C TYR A 14 -4.56 23.04 7.87
N ALA A 15 -5.78 23.56 7.73
CA ALA A 15 -6.94 23.08 8.50
C ALA A 15 -7.30 21.63 8.18
N GLU A 16 -7.26 21.24 6.91
CA GLU A 16 -7.48 19.84 6.48
C GLU A 16 -6.39 18.91 7.03
N LEU A 17 -5.11 19.33 6.99
CA LEU A 17 -3.99 18.57 7.55
C LEU A 17 -4.13 18.38 9.06
N ASN A 18 -4.60 19.41 9.77
CA ASN A 18 -4.84 19.34 11.21
C ASN A 18 -6.05 18.46 11.57
N ALA A 19 -7.09 18.43 10.74
CA ALA A 19 -8.19 17.48 10.91
C ALA A 19 -7.70 16.04 10.70
N PHE A 20 -6.84 15.82 9.70
CA PHE A 20 -6.25 14.52 9.41
C PHE A 20 -5.36 14.01 10.55
N THR A 21 -4.50 14.85 11.14
CA THR A 21 -3.68 14.47 12.30
C THR A 21 -4.54 14.06 13.50
N GLY A 22 -5.69 14.69 13.71
CA GLY A 22 -6.67 14.30 14.73
C GLY A 22 -7.19 12.87 14.52
N LEU A 23 -7.65 12.57 13.31
CA LEU A 23 -8.12 11.23 12.94
C LEU A 23 -7.01 10.17 13.08
N LEU A 24 -5.80 10.52 12.65
CA LEU A 24 -4.64 9.63 12.72
C LEU A 24 -4.24 9.36 14.19
N SER A 25 -4.35 10.38 15.05
CA SER A 25 -4.11 10.26 16.50
C SER A 25 -5.12 9.35 17.19
N GLU A 26 -6.39 9.41 16.80
CA GLU A 26 -7.42 8.50 17.30
C GLU A 26 -7.15 7.06 16.86
N ARG A 27 -6.84 6.86 15.58
CA ARG A 27 -6.54 5.54 15.00
C ARG A 27 -5.32 4.88 15.65
N LEU A 28 -4.23 5.62 15.81
CA LEU A 28 -2.95 5.12 16.34
C LEU A 28 -2.87 5.18 17.87
N LYS A 29 -3.85 5.78 18.56
CA LYS A 29 -3.89 5.98 20.02
C LYS A 29 -2.63 6.63 20.60
N ARG A 30 -1.94 7.46 19.81
CA ARG A 30 -0.73 8.20 20.19
C ARG A 30 -0.82 9.62 19.68
N ARG A 31 -0.06 10.56 20.26
CA ARG A 31 0.13 11.88 19.64
C ARG A 31 0.89 11.71 18.32
N VAL A 32 0.45 12.44 17.31
CA VAL A 32 0.94 12.35 15.93
C VAL A 32 1.48 13.71 15.53
N SER A 33 2.71 13.74 15.02
CA SER A 33 3.31 14.96 14.47
C SER A 33 2.80 15.25 13.06
N ILE A 34 3.11 16.43 12.52
CA ILE A 34 2.84 16.71 11.10
C ILE A 34 3.67 15.79 10.20
N ASP A 35 4.90 15.47 10.59
CA ASP A 35 5.77 14.57 9.84
C ASP A 35 5.19 13.15 9.78
N ASP A 36 4.67 12.63 10.90
CA ASP A 36 3.97 11.34 10.94
C ASP A 36 2.77 11.32 9.97
N ALA A 37 1.99 12.41 9.93
CA ALA A 37 0.83 12.52 9.05
C ALA A 37 1.23 12.59 7.57
N LEU A 38 2.32 13.30 7.26
CA LEU A 38 2.85 13.36 5.91
C LEU A 38 3.45 12.02 5.48
N GLU A 39 4.13 11.28 6.36
CA GLU A 39 4.62 9.94 6.07
C GLU A 39 3.47 8.96 5.77
N ASP A 40 2.40 8.98 6.56
CA ASP A 40 1.22 8.15 6.32
C ASP A 40 0.58 8.49 4.96
N LEU A 41 0.43 9.78 4.62
CA LEU A 41 -0.09 10.22 3.32
C LEU A 41 0.84 9.85 2.16
N LEU A 42 2.16 10.00 2.32
CA LEU A 42 3.15 9.65 1.31
C LEU A 42 3.21 8.14 1.08
N SER A 43 3.00 7.33 2.13
CA SER A 43 2.91 5.88 2.01
C SER A 43 1.72 5.45 1.13
N LEU A 44 0.61 6.20 1.20
CA LEU A 44 -0.56 6.00 0.33
C LEU A 44 -0.30 6.53 -1.09
N ALA A 45 0.36 7.68 -1.22
CA ALA A 45 0.64 8.33 -2.51
C ALA A 45 1.68 7.59 -3.36
N HIS A 46 2.66 6.92 -2.74
CA HIS A 46 3.67 6.12 -3.44
C HIS A 46 3.14 4.77 -3.96
N GLY A 47 1.83 4.54 -3.84
CA GLY A 47 1.16 3.34 -4.32
C GLY A 47 1.33 2.17 -3.35
N LYS A 48 0.30 1.32 -3.28
CA LYS A 48 0.37 0.07 -2.53
C LYS A 48 1.47 -0.80 -3.14
N LYS A 49 2.39 -1.28 -2.31
CA LYS A 49 3.42 -2.22 -2.75
C LYS A 49 2.73 -3.51 -3.18
N PRO A 50 3.27 -4.27 -4.15
CA PRO A 50 2.73 -5.59 -4.50
C PRO A 50 2.56 -6.52 -3.28
N SER A 51 3.42 -6.37 -2.27
CA SER A 51 3.32 -7.08 -0.99
C SER A 51 2.07 -6.76 -0.17
N ASP A 52 1.47 -5.58 -0.36
CA ASP A 52 0.24 -5.19 0.33
C ASP A 52 -1.00 -5.93 -0.23
N PHE A 53 -0.85 -6.61 -1.36
CA PHE A 53 -1.85 -7.49 -1.95
C PHE A 53 -1.61 -8.98 -1.60
N ALA A 54 -0.61 -9.28 -0.77
CA ALA A 54 -0.37 -10.64 -0.32
C ALA A 54 -1.57 -11.16 0.48
N GLY A 55 -2.15 -12.29 0.04
CA GLY A 55 -3.34 -12.88 0.66
C GLY A 55 -4.67 -12.23 0.26
N ALA A 56 -4.67 -11.22 -0.61
CA ALA A 56 -5.91 -10.64 -1.14
C ALA A 56 -6.59 -11.55 -2.19
N TRP A 57 -5.80 -12.42 -2.84
CA TRP A 57 -6.35 -13.42 -3.75
C TRP A 57 -6.79 -14.66 -2.96
N ILE A 58 -8.10 -14.89 -2.96
CA ILE A 58 -8.72 -16.11 -2.46
C ILE A 58 -8.99 -16.99 -3.68
N MET A 59 -8.13 -17.97 -3.90
CA MET A 59 -8.26 -18.94 -4.99
C MET A 59 -9.42 -19.90 -4.68
N SER A 60 -10.31 -20.10 -5.64
CA SER A 60 -11.37 -21.11 -5.52
C SER A 60 -10.86 -22.50 -5.89
N ASP A 61 -11.51 -23.55 -5.39
CA ASP A 61 -11.12 -24.94 -5.69
C ASP A 61 -11.15 -25.25 -7.21
N GLU A 62 -12.09 -24.65 -7.93
CA GLU A 62 -12.21 -24.81 -9.39
C GLU A 62 -11.04 -24.13 -10.13
N GLU A 63 -10.69 -22.92 -9.69
CA GLU A 63 -9.56 -22.15 -10.22
C GLU A 63 -8.22 -22.83 -9.91
N GLU A 64 -8.06 -23.41 -8.71
CA GLU A 64 -6.88 -24.21 -8.35
C GLU A 64 -6.72 -25.42 -9.28
N LYS A 65 -7.84 -26.09 -9.58
CA LYS A 65 -7.85 -27.27 -10.46
C LYS A 65 -7.47 -26.90 -11.88
N GLU A 66 -8.04 -25.83 -12.43
CA GLU A 66 -7.72 -25.33 -13.78
C GLU A 66 -6.24 -24.96 -13.91
N ILE A 67 -5.68 -24.28 -12.91
CA ILE A 67 -4.25 -23.92 -12.88
C ILE A 67 -3.37 -25.17 -12.80
N LYS A 68 -3.73 -26.14 -11.95
CA LYS A 68 -2.98 -27.40 -11.82
C LYS A 68 -3.01 -28.24 -13.10
N GLU A 69 -4.15 -28.30 -13.78
CA GLU A 69 -4.29 -29.00 -15.05
C GLU A 69 -3.44 -28.34 -16.13
N SER A 70 -3.51 -27.00 -16.25
CA SER A 70 -2.69 -26.22 -17.18
C SER A 70 -1.18 -26.41 -16.96
N LEU A 71 -0.73 -26.41 -15.69
CA LEU A 71 0.67 -26.66 -15.35
C LEU A 71 1.11 -28.07 -15.71
N LYS A 72 0.25 -29.07 -15.50
CA LYS A 72 0.54 -30.47 -15.82
C LYS A 72 0.68 -30.67 -17.33
N GLU A 73 -0.15 -30.01 -18.14
CA GLU A 73 -0.05 -30.02 -19.60
C GLU A 73 1.25 -29.37 -20.09
N LEU A 74 1.61 -28.21 -19.53
CA LEU A 74 2.86 -27.52 -19.85
C LEU A 74 4.08 -28.36 -19.45
N TRP A 75 4.09 -28.96 -18.26
CA TRP A 75 5.16 -29.87 -17.83
C TRP A 75 5.24 -31.15 -18.64
N GLY A 76 4.10 -31.68 -19.11
CA GLY A 76 4.08 -32.82 -20.04
C GLY A 76 4.67 -32.48 -21.41
N THR A 77 4.56 -31.22 -21.83
CA THR A 77 5.15 -30.68 -23.08
C THR A 77 6.64 -30.42 -22.92
N TRP A 78 7.09 -30.12 -21.70
CA TRP A 78 8.49 -30.03 -21.30
C TRP A 78 9.12 -31.42 -21.13
N LYS A 79 9.18 -32.20 -22.21
CA LYS A 79 10.20 -33.23 -22.31
C LYS A 79 11.55 -32.55 -22.52
N MET A 80 12.44 -32.81 -21.56
CA MET A 80 13.87 -32.53 -21.62
C MET A 80 14.46 -33.17 -22.88
N ASP A 81 14.95 -32.34 -23.80
CA ASP A 81 16.12 -32.69 -24.62
C ASP A 81 17.39 -32.35 -23.83
#